data_AF-A0A8D5FMV4-F1
#
_entry.id   AF-A0A8D5FMV4-F1
#
_cell.length_a   1.000
_cell.length_b   1.000
_cell.length_c   1.000
_cell.angle_alpha   90.00
_cell.angle_beta   90.00
_cell.angle_gamma   90.00
#
_symmetry.space_group_name_H-M   'P 1'
#
loop_
_entity.id
_entity.type
_entity.pdbx_description
1 polymer ?
#
loop_
_entity_poly.entity_id
_entity_poly.type
_entity_poly.pdbx_seq_one_letter_code
_entity_poly.pdbx_strand_id
1 'polypeptide(L)'
;MVMDETLVRVVLDLSNRPWLHYRVPVKEQKLGTFDTALSLEFFRAVSQHAGMTLHVDLLHGGNGHHIIEAVFKGFGRALAQATAPLDIEGTLSSKGCL
;
A
#
# COMPACT_ATOMS: atom_id res chain seq x y z
N MET A 1 10.10 -2.28 0.25
CA MET A 1 9.90 -3.49 1.07
C MET A 1 10.41 -4.67 0.30
N VAL A 2 11.26 -5.49 0.92
CA VAL A 2 11.81 -6.69 0.30
C VAL A 2 11.20 -7.94 0.89
N MET A 3 11.13 -8.99 0.09
CA MET A 3 11.01 -10.38 0.53
C MET A 3 11.76 -11.24 -0.49
N ASP A 4 12.82 -11.90 -0.06
CA ASP A 4 13.73 -12.65 -0.92
C ASP A 4 14.11 -11.87 -2.20
N GLU A 5 13.77 -12.40 -3.38
CA GLU A 5 14.09 -11.78 -4.68
C GLU A 5 13.17 -10.61 -5.07
N THR A 6 12.13 -10.36 -4.27
CA THR A 6 11.10 -9.38 -4.56
C THR A 6 11.37 -8.05 -3.86
N LEU A 7 11.20 -6.95 -4.58
CA LEU A 7 11.19 -5.59 -4.07
C LEU A 7 9.93 -4.85 -4.52
N VAL A 8 9.17 -4.35 -3.54
CA VAL A 8 7.97 -3.53 -3.72
C VAL A 8 8.18 -2.15 -3.12
N ARG A 9 7.70 -1.10 -3.79
CA ARG A 9 7.57 0.24 -3.22
C ARG A 9 6.12 0.49 -2.84
N VAL A 10 5.90 0.95 -1.61
CA VAL A 10 4.59 1.40 -1.13
C VAL A 10 4.75 2.81 -0.58
N VAL A 11 3.92 3.73 -1.05
CA VAL A 11 3.89 5.13 -0.62
C VAL A 11 2.44 5.53 -0.45
N LEU A 12 2.12 6.28 0.60
CA LEU A 12 0.77 6.73 0.86
C LEU A 12 0.74 8.13 1.46
N ASP A 13 -0.43 8.76 1.36
CA ASP A 13 -0.73 10.09 1.90
C ASP A 13 -2.16 10.08 2.48
N LEU A 14 -2.29 10.42 3.76
CA LEU A 14 -3.56 10.51 4.51
C LEU A 14 -4.22 11.87 4.21
N SER A 15 -4.71 12.00 2.99
CA SER A 15 -4.99 13.30 2.36
C SER A 15 -6.46 13.62 2.12
N ASN A 16 -7.37 12.77 2.59
CA ASN A 16 -8.81 12.81 2.30
C ASN A 16 -9.13 12.82 0.79
N ARG A 17 -8.21 12.31 -0.03
CA ARG A 17 -8.33 12.15 -1.49
C ARG A 17 -8.15 10.68 -1.83
N PRO A 18 -9.26 9.93 -1.91
CA PRO A 18 -9.19 8.50 -2.18
C PRO A 18 -8.65 8.23 -3.58
N TRP A 19 -7.51 7.55 -3.65
CA TRP A 19 -6.89 7.16 -4.92
C TRP A 19 -6.03 5.91 -4.74
N LEU A 20 -6.06 5.01 -5.73
CA LEU A 20 -5.19 3.85 -5.77
C LEU A 20 -4.43 3.78 -7.10
N HIS A 21 -3.11 3.83 -7.03
CA HIS A 21 -2.22 3.35 -8.07
C HIS A 21 -1.67 1.98 -7.67
N TYR A 22 -1.99 0.93 -8.42
CA TYR A 22 -1.58 -0.44 -8.09
C TYR A 22 -0.96 -1.13 -9.31
N ARG A 23 0.37 -1.19 -9.34
CA ARG A 23 1.17 -1.79 -10.41
C ARG A 23 1.92 -3.01 -9.88
N VAL A 24 1.16 -4.06 -9.58
CA VAL A 24 1.67 -5.33 -9.05
C VAL A 24 1.11 -6.49 -9.86
N PRO A 25 1.79 -6.91 -10.94
CA PRO A 25 1.36 -8.07 -11.70
C PRO A 25 1.70 -9.35 -10.92
N VAL A 26 0.67 -10.08 -10.49
CA VAL A 26 0.79 -11.43 -9.92
C VAL A 26 0.24 -12.43 -10.94
N LYS A 27 1.00 -13.50 -11.22
CA LYS A 27 0.64 -14.47 -12.27
C LYS A 27 -0.23 -15.60 -11.74
N GLU A 28 0.00 -15.98 -10.50
CA GLU A 28 -0.69 -17.05 -9.80
C GLU A 28 -2.10 -16.59 -9.44
N GLN A 29 -3.12 -17.38 -9.76
CA GLN A 29 -4.50 -17.04 -9.36
C GLN A 29 -4.69 -17.20 -7.85
N LYS A 30 -4.01 -18.17 -7.24
CA LYS A 30 -4.14 -18.48 -5.81
C LYS A 30 -2.78 -18.70 -5.16
N LEU A 31 -2.71 -18.37 -3.86
CA LEU A 31 -1.61 -18.71 -2.96
C LEU A 31 -2.19 -19.49 -1.78
N GLY A 32 -2.05 -20.82 -1.81
CA GLY A 32 -2.78 -21.70 -0.90
C GLY A 32 -4.30 -21.52 -1.09
N THR A 33 -4.98 -21.01 -0.06
CA THR A 33 -6.43 -20.71 -0.10
C THR A 33 -6.75 -19.26 -0.47
N PHE A 34 -5.75 -18.38 -0.54
CA PHE A 34 -5.93 -16.96 -0.83
C PHE A 34 -6.05 -16.72 -2.34
N ASP A 35 -7.10 -16.03 -2.77
CA ASP A 35 -7.24 -15.55 -4.15
C ASP A 35 -6.44 -14.25 -4.32
N THR A 36 -5.45 -14.28 -5.21
CA THR A 36 -4.51 -13.17 -5.39
C THR A 36 -5.19 -11.90 -5.89
N ALA A 37 -6.30 -12.01 -6.62
CA ALA A 37 -7.07 -10.86 -7.10
C ALA A 37 -7.62 -10.02 -5.93
N LEU A 38 -7.87 -10.66 -4.77
CA LEU A 38 -8.35 -9.97 -3.57
C LEU A 38 -7.32 -8.99 -3.00
N SER A 39 -6.03 -9.12 -3.33
CA SER A 39 -5.04 -8.13 -2.89
C SER A 39 -5.34 -6.75 -3.48
N LEU A 40 -5.66 -6.66 -4.78
CA LEU A 40 -6.04 -5.40 -5.42
C LEU A 40 -7.34 -4.85 -4.82
N GLU A 41 -8.36 -5.70 -4.66
CA GLU A 41 -9.66 -5.28 -4.11
C GLU A 41 -9.55 -4.81 -2.65
N PHE A 42 -8.71 -5.47 -1.85
CA PHE A 42 -8.40 -5.04 -0.49
C PHE A 42 -7.81 -3.62 -0.49
N PHE A 43 -6.78 -3.35 -1.28
CA PHE A 43 -6.16 -2.02 -1.31
C PHE A 43 -7.07 -0.97 -1.94
N ARG A 44 -7.96 -1.36 -2.87
CA ARG A 44 -8.99 -0.46 -3.39
C ARG A 44 -9.93 -0.04 -2.27
N ALA A 45 -10.50 -1.00 -1.53
CA ALA A 45 -11.37 -0.71 -0.40
C ALA A 45 -10.67 0.13 0.68
N VAL A 46 -9.43 -0.21 1.04
CA VAL A 46 -8.64 0.54 2.03
C VAL A 46 -8.42 1.99 1.57
N SER A 47 -7.96 2.20 0.34
CA SER A 47 -7.73 3.57 -0.18
C SER A 47 -9.00 4.41 -0.19
N GLN A 48 -10.14 3.79 -0.55
CA GLN A 48 -11.43 4.45 -0.66
C GLN A 48 -11.98 4.83 0.71
N HIS A 49 -12.06 3.89 1.64
CA HIS A 49 -12.71 4.09 2.92
C HIS A 49 -11.84 4.82 3.95
N ALA A 50 -10.52 4.72 3.83
CA ALA A 50 -9.61 5.50 4.67
C ALA A 50 -9.36 6.92 4.13
N GLY A 51 -9.90 7.27 2.95
CA GLY A 51 -9.68 8.57 2.32
C GLY A 51 -8.21 8.83 1.97
N MET A 52 -7.44 7.80 1.64
CA MET A 52 -6.00 7.94 1.40
C MET A 52 -5.66 7.83 -0.09
N THR A 53 -4.59 8.53 -0.48
CA THR A 53 -3.91 8.29 -1.75
C THR A 53 -2.85 7.22 -1.51
N LEU A 54 -2.93 6.10 -2.24
CA LEU A 54 -2.04 4.93 -2.07
C LEU A 54 -1.40 4.54 -3.41
N HIS A 55 -0.08 4.38 -3.41
CA HIS A 55 0.71 3.89 -4.53
C HIS A 55 1.45 2.62 -4.14
N VAL A 56 1.31 1.58 -4.97
CA VAL A 56 1.96 0.28 -4.80
C VAL A 56 2.59 -0.12 -6.14
N ASP A 57 3.92 -0.25 -6.16
CA ASP A 57 4.69 -0.65 -7.33
C ASP A 57 5.52 -1.91 -7.03
N LEU A 58 5.39 -2.95 -7.86
CA LEU A 58 6.39 -4.00 -7.92
C LEU A 58 7.59 -3.48 -8.75
N LEU A 59 8.76 -3.37 -8.13
CA LEU A 59 9.98 -2.95 -8.83
C LEU A 59 10.67 -4.14 -9.51
N HIS A 60 10.76 -5.26 -8.82
CA HIS A 60 11.17 -6.56 -9.36
C HIS A 60 10.73 -7.68 -8.41
N GLY A 61 10.67 -8.90 -8.92
CA GLY A 61 10.17 -10.07 -8.21
C GLY A 61 9.43 -11.01 -9.16
N GLY A 62 9.37 -12.29 -8.80
CA GLY A 62 8.75 -13.30 -9.66
C GLY A 62 7.76 -14.20 -8.94
N ASN A 63 7.91 -14.38 -7.63
CA ASN A 63 7.07 -15.26 -6.84
C ASN A 63 5.85 -14.51 -6.30
N GLY A 64 4.63 -14.95 -6.64
CA GLY A 64 3.39 -14.31 -6.18
C GLY A 64 3.26 -14.19 -4.66
N HIS A 65 3.76 -15.17 -3.89
CA HIS A 65 3.77 -15.12 -2.43
C HIS A 65 4.65 -13.99 -1.93
N HIS A 66 5.89 -13.91 -2.41
CA HIS A 66 6.84 -12.89 -1.99
C HIS A 66 6.36 -11.49 -2.37
N ILE A 67 5.76 -11.35 -3.55
CA ILE A 67 5.13 -10.12 -4.04
C ILE A 67 4.04 -9.66 -3.08
N ILE A 68 3.03 -10.48 -2.83
CA ILE A 68 1.88 -10.07 -2.01
C ILE A 68 2.33 -9.78 -0.58
N GLU A 69 3.17 -10.63 0.02
CA GLU A 69 3.66 -10.39 1.38
C GLU A 69 4.51 -9.11 1.47
N ALA A 70 5.37 -8.83 0.48
CA ALA A 70 6.13 -7.58 0.43
C ALA A 70 5.22 -6.34 0.27
N VAL A 71 4.12 -6.45 -0.47
CA VAL A 71 3.10 -5.39 -0.57
C VAL A 71 2.48 -5.11 0.80
N PHE A 72 1.95 -6.14 1.49
CA PHE A 72 1.29 -5.96 2.79
C PHE A 72 2.26 -5.46 3.86
N LYS A 73 3.48 -6.00 3.93
CA LYS A 73 4.54 -5.48 4.82
C LYS A 73 4.91 -4.04 4.48
N GLY A 74 5.00 -3.70 3.20
CA GLY A 74 5.32 -2.36 2.72
C GLY A 74 4.26 -1.35 3.13
N PHE A 75 2.99 -1.71 2.94
CA PHE A 75 1.85 -0.92 3.38
C PHE A 75 1.84 -0.72 4.89
N GLY A 76 2.00 -1.77 5.69
CA GLY A 76 2.02 -1.66 7.15
C GLY A 76 3.10 -0.70 7.64
N ARG A 77 4.29 -0.72 7.03
CA ARG A 77 5.36 0.23 7.39
C ARG A 77 5.09 1.65 6.93
N ALA A 78 4.63 1.85 5.70
CA ALA A 78 4.29 3.17 5.19
C ALA A 78 3.17 3.81 6.02
N LEU A 79 2.16 3.02 6.40
CA LEU A 79 1.07 3.48 7.25
C LEU A 79 1.57 3.85 8.65
N ALA A 80 2.37 2.98 9.28
CA ALA A 80 2.94 3.28 10.60
C ALA A 80 3.76 4.58 10.61
N GLN A 81 4.50 4.86 9.53
CA GLN A 81 5.21 6.12 9.36
C GLN A 81 4.27 7.31 9.20
N ALA A 82 3.24 7.18 8.35
CA ALA A 82 2.27 8.25 8.10
C ALA A 82 1.39 8.57 9.31
N THR A 83 1.18 7.60 10.21
CA THR A 83 0.42 7.77 11.46
C THR A 83 1.30 8.04 12.68
N ALA A 84 2.61 8.17 12.51
CA ALA A 84 3.50 8.46 13.62
C ALA A 84 3.15 9.83 14.23
N PRO A 85 3.18 9.98 15.56
CA PRO A 85 2.99 11.27 16.21
C PRO A 85 4.02 12.29 15.70
N LEU A 86 3.56 13.49 15.40
CA LEU A 86 4.41 14.62 15.03
C LEU A 86 4.27 15.71 16.08
N ASP A 87 5.40 16.31 16.45
CA ASP A 87 5.42 17.49 17.31
C ASP A 87 5.26 18.75 16.44
N ILE A 88 4.02 18.97 15.99
CA ILE A 88 3.64 20.12 15.18
C ILE A 88 2.35 20.72 15.72
N GLU A 89 2.22 22.04 15.62
CA GLU A 89 0.94 22.71 15.83
C GLU A 89 0.18 22.80 14.50
N GLY A 90 -1.06 22.30 14.49
CA GLY A 90 -1.97 22.39 13.35
C GLY A 90 -2.01 21.14 12.46
N THR A 91 -2.55 21.33 11.25
CA THR A 91 -2.78 20.23 10.28
C THR A 91 -1.66 20.17 9.26
N LEU A 92 -1.24 18.96 8.86
CA LEU A 92 -0.28 18.71 7.77
C LEU A 92 -0.87 19.02 6.38
N SER A 93 -1.31 20.26 6.18
CA SER A 93 -1.88 20.72 4.93
C SER A 93 -1.73 22.23 4.83
N SER A 94 -1.22 22.72 3.71
CA SER A 94 -1.15 24.15 3.42
C SER A 94 -2.53 24.83 3.34
N LYS A 95 -3.60 24.03 3.22
CA LYS A 95 -4.99 24.50 3.22
C LYS A 95 -5.59 24.60 4.63
N GLY A 96 -4.90 24.12 5.65
CA GLY A 96 -5.40 24.07 7.04
C GLY A 96 -6.45 22.99 7.31
N CYS A 97 -6.72 22.11 6.34
CA CYS A 97 -7.62 20.96 6.47
C CYS A 97 -7.10 19.75 5.68
N LEU A 98 -7.56 18.55 6.06
CA LEU A 98 -7.31 17.30 5.33
C LEU A 98 -8.45 17.02 4.35
#